data_AF-A0A1G9MU10-F1
#
_entry.id   AF-A0A1G9MU10-F1
#
_cell.length_a   1.000
_cell.length_b   1.000
_cell.length_c   1.000
_cell.angle_alpha   90.00
_cell.angle_beta   90.00
_cell.angle_gamma   90.00
#
_symmetry.space_group_name_H-M   'P 1'
#
loop_
_entity.id
_entity.type
_entity.pdbx_description
1 polymer ?
#
loop_
_entity_poly.entity_id
_entity_poly.type
_entity_poly.pdbx_seq_one_letter_code
_entity_poly.pdbx_strand_id
1 'polypeptide(L)'
;MAGQFEIFTDAESNVRFRLLAGDGTVLAISRAFDDKRQAANGIMAVRECAGTGLIREARSNPWTGKRGSRNASPTGHHRHRHLPAV
;
A
#
# COMPACT_ATOMS: atom_id res chain seq x y z
N MET A 1 -11.88 9.33 -20.51
CA MET A 1 -12.25 7.90 -20.42
C MET A 1 -12.66 7.58 -18.99
N ALA A 2 -13.65 6.71 -18.80
CA ALA A 2 -14.08 6.27 -17.47
C ALA A 2 -13.03 5.34 -16.85
N GLY A 3 -12.90 5.35 -15.52
CA GLY A 3 -12.07 4.38 -14.80
C GLY A 3 -12.64 2.96 -14.91
N GLN A 4 -11.80 1.94 -14.71
CA GLN A 4 -12.17 0.52 -14.84
C GLN A 4 -11.81 -0.28 -13.59
N PHE A 5 -12.67 -1.23 -13.23
CA PHE A 5 -12.37 -2.23 -12.21
C PHE A 5 -11.81 -3.49 -12.86
N GLU A 6 -10.75 -4.04 -12.28
CA GLU A 6 -10.13 -5.28 -12.74
C GLU A 6 -10.00 -6.26 -11.57
N ILE A 7 -10.48 -7.49 -11.75
CA ILE A 7 -10.27 -8.59 -10.80
C ILE A 7 -9.03 -9.36 -11.24
N PHE A 8 -8.11 -9.61 -10.32
CA PHE A 8 -6.88 -10.36 -10.56
C PHE A 8 -6.54 -11.25 -9.37
N THR A 9 -5.73 -12.27 -9.63
CA THR A 9 -5.12 -13.10 -8.58
C THR A 9 -3.71 -12.59 -8.32
N ASP A 10 -3.36 -12.36 -7.06
CA ASP A 10 -2.02 -11.92 -6.70
C ASP A 10 -1.01 -13.09 -6.63
N ALA A 11 0.25 -12.79 -6.30
CA ALA A 11 1.29 -13.80 -6.16
C ALA A 11 1.04 -14.79 -4.99
N GLU A 12 0.20 -14.41 -4.03
CA GLU A 12 -0.18 -15.22 -2.86
C GLU A 12 -1.46 -16.04 -3.13
N SER A 13 -1.92 -16.11 -4.39
CA SER A 13 -3.16 -16.80 -4.80
C SER A 13 -4.45 -16.21 -4.22
N ASN A 14 -4.42 -14.97 -3.72
CA ASN A 14 -5.59 -14.24 -3.26
C ASN A 14 -6.31 -13.57 -4.43
N VAL A 15 -7.65 -13.57 -4.39
CA VAL A 15 -8.45 -12.79 -5.34
C VAL A 15 -8.57 -11.35 -4.85
N ARG A 16 -8.19 -10.39 -5.69
CA ARG A 16 -8.32 -8.95 -5.42
C ARG A 16 -8.93 -8.24 -6.61
N PHE A 17 -9.37 -7.01 -6.39
CA PHE A 17 -9.66 -6.09 -7.48
C PHE A 17 -8.90 -4.77 -7.31
N ARG A 18 -8.68 -4.08 -8.42
CA ARG A 18 -8.14 -2.72 -8.44
C ARG A 18 -9.04 -1.80 -9.26
N LEU A 19 -9.05 -0.52 -8.90
CA LEU A 19 -9.65 0.55 -9.69
C LEU A 19 -8.54 1.30 -10.42
N LEU A 20 -8.65 1.39 -11.74
CA LEU A 20 -7.76 2.17 -12.58
C LEU A 20 -8.44 3.44 -13.05
N ALA A 21 -7.70 4.54 -13.11
CA ALA A 21 -8.07 5.75 -13.81
C ALA A 21 -8.02 5.55 -15.34
N GLY A 22 -8.54 6.52 -16.11
CA GLY A 22 -8.57 6.43 -17.57
C GLY A 22 -7.20 6.41 -18.25
N ASP A 23 -6.14 6.76 -17.52
CA ASP A 23 -4.73 6.70 -17.94
C ASP A 23 -4.03 5.40 -17.48
N GLY A 24 -4.76 4.50 -16.81
CA GLY A 24 -4.22 3.26 -16.24
C GLY A 24 -3.62 3.41 -14.83
N THR A 25 -3.65 4.60 -14.23
CA THR A 25 -3.15 4.81 -12.86
C THR A 25 -3.99 4.04 -11.84
N VAL A 26 -3.34 3.29 -10.94
CA VAL A 26 -4.05 2.56 -9.87
C VAL A 26 -4.53 3.54 -8.80
N LEU A 27 -5.86 3.66 -8.63
CA LEU A 27 -6.49 4.54 -7.64
C LEU A 27 -6.78 3.83 -6.32
N ALA A 28 -7.15 2.54 -6.38
CA ALA A 28 -7.48 1.75 -5.20
C ALA A 28 -7.21 0.26 -5.44
N ILE A 29 -6.89 -0.47 -4.37
CA ILE A 29 -6.73 -1.92 -4.36
C ILE A 29 -7.57 -2.47 -3.20
N SER A 30 -8.31 -3.54 -3.45
CA SER A 30 -9.13 -4.19 -2.45
C SER A 30 -8.32 -5.04 -1.47
N ARG A 31 -8.97 -5.43 -0.38
CA ARG A 31 -8.53 -6.58 0.42
C ARG A 31 -8.48 -7.87 -0.42
N ALA A 32 -7.80 -8.89 0.10
CA ALA A 32 -7.95 -10.25 -0.37
C ALA A 32 -9.38 -10.76 -0.11
N PHE A 33 -9.92 -11.45 -1.11
CA PHE A 33 -11.16 -12.22 -1.09
C PHE A 33 -10.85 -13.67 -1.38
N ASP A 34 -11.71 -14.56 -0.88
CA ASP A 34 -11.58 -16.00 -1.08
C ASP A 34 -11.97 -16.42 -2.51
N ASP A 35 -12.92 -15.70 -3.13
CA ASP A 35 -13.43 -16.03 -4.45
C ASP A 35 -13.76 -14.78 -5.31
N LYS A 36 -13.89 -15.00 -6.63
CA LYS A 36 -14.21 -13.94 -7.61
C LYS A 36 -15.60 -13.34 -7.43
N ARG A 37 -16.56 -14.10 -6.89
CA ARG A 37 -17.93 -13.63 -6.66
C ARG A 37 -17.97 -12.64 -5.49
N GLN A 38 -17.23 -12.90 -4.41
CA GLN A 38 -17.03 -11.96 -3.32
C GLN A 38 -16.32 -10.70 -3.78
N ALA A 39 -15.29 -10.82 -4.62
CA ALA A 39 -14.64 -9.64 -5.21
C ALA A 39 -15.61 -8.82 -6.07
N ALA A 40 -16.46 -9.46 -6.88
CA ALA A 40 -17.50 -8.79 -7.66
C ALA A 40 -18.55 -8.10 -6.78
N ASN A 41 -18.99 -8.73 -5.69
CA ASN A 41 -19.88 -8.11 -4.71
C ASN A 41 -19.22 -6.88 -4.05
N GLY A 42 -17.92 -6.97 -3.75
CA GLY A 42 -17.13 -5.85 -3.26
C GLY A 42 -17.09 -4.68 -4.22
N ILE A 43 -16.89 -4.94 -5.52
CA ILE A 43 -16.97 -3.89 -6.57
C ILE A 43 -18.35 -3.25 -6.58
N MET A 44 -19.42 -4.03 -6.48
CA MET A 44 -20.78 -3.47 -6.47
C MET A 44 -21.01 -2.55 -5.27
N ALA A 45 -20.60 -2.98 -4.08
CA ALA A 45 -20.67 -2.15 -2.88
C ALA A 45 -19.84 -0.87 -3.01
N VAL A 46 -18.63 -0.94 -3.61
CA VAL A 46 -17.82 0.25 -3.88
C VAL A 46 -18.54 1.19 -4.86
N ARG A 47 -19.15 0.68 -5.93
CA ARG A 47 -19.87 1.52 -6.89
C ARG A 47 -21.06 2.24 -6.26
N GLU A 48 -21.79 1.56 -5.39
CA GLU A 48 -22.91 2.14 -4.64
C GLU A 48 -22.43 3.20 -3.65
N CYS A 49 -21.42 2.89 -2.84
CA CYS A 49 -20.91 3.79 -1.80
C CYS A 49 -20.09 4.95 -2.35
N ALA A 50 -19.27 4.76 -3.39
CA ALA A 50 -18.31 5.76 -3.87
C ALA A 50 -18.98 6.89 -4.66
N GLY A 51 -20.16 6.65 -5.25
CA GLY A 51 -20.90 7.69 -5.97
C GLY A 51 -21.38 8.82 -5.07
N THR A 52 -21.69 8.53 -3.80
CA THR A 52 -22.27 9.48 -2.83
C THR A 52 -21.53 9.52 -1.50
N GLY A 53 -20.41 8.80 -1.38
CA GLY A 53 -19.69 8.62 -0.12
C GLY A 53 -19.11 9.95 0.39
N LEU A 54 -19.38 10.25 1.66
CA LEU A 54 -18.82 11.43 2.31
C LEU A 54 -17.34 11.21 2.64
N ILE A 55 -16.52 12.22 2.38
CA ILE A 55 -15.12 12.23 2.79
C ILE A 55 -15.08 12.51 4.29
N ARG A 56 -14.56 11.55 5.06
CA ARG A 56 -14.32 11.70 6.49
C ARG A 56 -12.86 11.45 6.79
N GLU A 57 -12.24 12.37 7.51
CA GLU A 57 -10.92 12.16 8.10
C GLU A 57 -11.05 11.15 9.26
N ALA A 58 -10.39 10.00 9.13
CA ALA A 58 -10.16 9.11 10.26
C ALA A 58 -9.10 9.73 11.16
N ARG A 59 -9.24 9.63 12.50
CA ARG A 59 -8.31 10.21 13.48
C ARG A 59 -6.86 9.84 13.14
N SER A 60 -6.16 10.70 12.41
CA SER A 60 -4.72 10.62 12.27
C SER A 60 -4.13 11.20 13.54
N ASN A 61 -3.11 10.54 14.12
CA ASN A 61 -2.18 11.29 14.95
C ASN A 61 -1.76 12.52 14.14
N PRO A 62 -1.86 13.75 14.68
CA PRO A 62 -1.56 14.94 13.90
C PRO A 62 -0.22 14.74 13.21
N TRP A 63 -0.20 14.98 11.90
CA TRP A 63 1.03 14.99 11.12
C TRP A 63 1.89 16.13 11.67
N THR A 64 2.68 15.84 12.70
CA THR A 64 3.74 16.72 13.15
C THR A 64 4.85 16.50 12.14
N GLY A 65 5.14 17.49 11.29
CA GLY A 65 6.09 17.37 10.17
C GLY A 65 7.54 17.02 10.53
N LYS A 66 7.83 16.50 11.73
CA LYS A 66 9.11 15.89 12.09
C LYS A 66 9.16 14.47 11.54
N ARG A 67 9.47 14.36 10.24
CA ARG A 67 10.21 13.19 9.74
C ARG A 67 11.39 13.02 10.68
N GLY A 68 11.39 11.95 11.47
CA GLY A 68 12.42 11.68 12.46
C GLY A 68 13.79 11.90 11.83
N SER A 69 14.57 12.80 12.45
CA SER A 69 16.00 12.85 12.24
C SER A 69 16.50 11.44 12.48
N ARG A 70 16.75 10.68 11.40
CA ARG A 70 17.62 9.52 11.48
C ARG A 70 18.97 10.11 11.79
N ASN A 71 19.27 10.24 13.08
CA ASN A 71 20.61 10.53 13.56
C ASN A 71 21.49 9.47 12.91
N ALA A 72 22.28 9.90 11.93
CA ALA A 72 23.28 9.06 11.31
C ALA A 72 24.17 8.53 12.44
N SER A 73 24.13 7.23 12.68
CA SER A 73 25.14 6.57 13.50
C SER A 73 26.47 6.76 12.77
N PRO A 74 27.46 7.46 13.32
CA PRO A 74 28.77 7.49 12.68
C PRO A 74 29.34 6.08 12.80
N THR A 75 29.53 5.44 11.66
CA THR A 75 30.28 4.20 11.49
C THR A 75 31.66 4.33 12.13
N GLY A 76 31.80 3.77 13.34
CA GLY A 76 33.10 3.59 13.97
C GLY A 76 33.88 2.50 13.24
N HIS A 77 34.74 2.89 12.32
CA HIS A 77 35.77 2.02 11.75
C HIS A 77 36.84 1.70 12.80
N HIS A 78 36.60 0.69 13.65
CA HIS A 78 37.69 0.11 14.44
C HIS A 78 38.53 -0.81 13.55
N ARG A 79 39.54 -0.23 12.90
CA ARG A 79 40.66 -0.97 12.33
C ARG A 79 41.51 -1.54 13.46
N HIS A 80 41.24 -2.78 13.89
CA HIS A 80 42.19 -3.52 14.70
C HIS A 80 43.31 -4.07 13.81
N ARG A 81 44.51 -3.56 14.09
CA ARG A 81 45.78 -3.88 13.41
C ARG A 81 46.14 -5.35 13.60
N HIS A 82 46.60 -5.95 12.51
CA HIS A 82 47.38 -7.18 12.49
C HIS A 82 48.64 -7.04 13.35
N LEU A 83 48.89 -8.01 14.22
CA LEU A 83 50.23 -8.40 14.65
C LEU A 83 50.34 -9.93 14.53
N PRO A 84 51.29 -10.47 13.76
CA PRO A 84 51.57 -11.90 13.75
C PRO A 84 52.40 -12.29 14.97
N ALA A 85 52.04 -13.38 15.64
CA ALA A 85 52.86 -13.99 16.67
C ALA A 85 53.88 -14.94 16.02
N VAL A 86 55.13 -14.84 16.51
CA VAL A 86 56.27 -15.74 16.31
C VAL A 86 56.00 -17.11 16.91
#